data_AF-A0A933MEV4-F1
#
_entry.id   AF-A0A933MEV4-F1
#
_cell.length_a   1.000
_cell.length_b   1.000
_cell.length_c   1.000
_cell.angle_alpha   90.00
_cell.angle_beta   90.00
_cell.angle_gamma   90.00
#
_symmetry.space_group_name_H-M   'P 1'
#
loop_
_entity.id
_entity.type
_entity.pdbx_description
1 polymer ?
#
loop_
_entity_poly.entity_id
_entity_poly.type
_entity_poly.pdbx_seq_one_letter_code
_entity_poly.pdbx_strand_id
1 'polypeptide(L)'
;MATPFYLDIFGVKQIAAGATRLLRGLRVRRPKDYVVGLNSRVNQYSDDHLIMIDVDAVDPAVESALKPLGGILLKSGRGFHFIGHKVICGLQQWHRQLKAILRHRKLKMHVDKDHIAISIKRGYSTLRVTASPVKPTAPCFYKEI
;
A
#
# COMPACT_ATOMS: atom_id res chain seq x y z
N MET A 1 -22.35 4.50 10.58
CA MET A 1 -21.11 4.47 11.40
C MET A 1 -20.13 5.40 10.73
N ALA A 2 -19.67 6.44 11.43
CA ALA A 2 -18.71 7.38 10.87
C ALA A 2 -17.37 6.65 10.65
N THR A 3 -16.83 6.74 9.44
CA THR A 3 -15.47 6.28 9.13
C THR A 3 -14.51 7.00 10.09
N PRO A 4 -13.65 6.29 10.85
CA PRO A 4 -12.72 6.94 11.77
C PRO A 4 -11.92 8.06 11.10
N PHE A 5 -11.69 9.19 11.78
CA PHE A 5 -11.09 10.41 11.18
C PHE A 5 -9.70 10.24 10.53
N TYR A 6 -9.02 9.12 10.76
CA TYR A 6 -7.75 8.75 10.12
C TYR A 6 -7.93 8.01 8.78
N LEU A 7 -9.17 7.70 8.39
CA LEU A 7 -9.56 7.07 7.13
C LEU A 7 -10.10 8.09 6.11
N ASP A 8 -9.91 9.39 6.33
CA ASP A 8 -9.92 10.36 5.24
C ASP A 8 -8.74 10.00 4.34
N ILE A 9 -9.04 9.24 3.29
CA ILE A 9 -8.08 8.73 2.31
C ILE A 9 -7.37 9.95 1.70
N PHE A 10 -6.18 10.24 2.22
CA PHE A 10 -5.38 11.34 1.73
C PHE A 10 -5.02 11.06 0.27
N GLY A 11 -5.45 11.92 -0.65
CA GLY A 11 -4.97 11.90 -2.02
C GLY A 11 -3.44 12.01 -2.02
N VAL A 12 -2.78 11.50 -3.06
CA VAL A 12 -1.30 11.44 -3.14
C VAL A 12 -0.62 12.76 -2.76
N LYS A 13 -1.19 13.91 -3.18
CA LYS A 13 -0.69 15.24 -2.83
C LYS A 13 -0.75 15.52 -1.33
N GLN A 14 -1.82 15.11 -0.67
CA GLN A 14 -2.00 15.29 0.76
C GLN A 14 -1.08 14.34 1.55
N ILE A 15 -0.87 13.10 1.08
CA ILE A 15 0.14 12.19 1.64
C ILE A 15 1.54 12.82 1.54
N ALA A 16 1.92 13.33 0.37
CA ALA A 16 3.21 13.97 0.17
C ALA A 16 3.40 15.23 1.04
N ALA A 17 2.35 16.06 1.16
CA ALA A 17 2.37 17.24 2.01
C ALA A 17 2.47 16.88 3.51
N GLY A 18 1.69 15.89 3.96
CA GLY A 18 1.72 15.36 5.32
C GLY A 18 3.07 14.74 5.67
N ALA A 19 3.61 13.90 4.78
CA ALA A 19 4.94 13.30 4.88
C ALA A 19 6.04 14.37 5.01
N THR A 20 6.01 15.40 4.16
CA THR A 20 6.98 16.50 4.21
C THR A 20 6.88 17.27 5.54
N ARG A 21 5.65 17.52 6.02
CA ARG A 21 5.41 18.21 7.30
C ARG A 21 5.92 17.39 8.48
N LEU A 22 5.66 16.08 8.49
CA LEU A 22 6.14 15.15 9.50
C LEU A 22 7.68 15.16 9.57
N LEU A 23 8.36 15.00 8.44
CA LEU A 23 9.83 15.00 8.39
C LEU A 23 10.43 16.31 8.91
N ARG A 24 9.80 17.45 8.58
CA ARG A 24 10.21 18.76 9.13
C ARG A 24 10.00 18.83 10.65
N GLY A 25 8.89 18.32 11.16
CA GLY A 25 8.63 18.23 12.61
C GLY A 25 9.67 17.40 13.35
N LEU A 26 10.16 16.33 12.73
CA LEU A 26 11.27 15.50 13.22
C LEU A 26 12.66 16.13 13.01
N ARG A 27 12.72 17.39 12.55
CA ARG A 27 13.96 18.15 12.29
C ARG A 27 14.89 17.48 11.27
N VAL A 28 14.33 16.67 10.36
CA VAL A 28 15.10 16.05 9.28
C VAL A 28 15.62 17.12 8.33
N ARG A 29 16.95 17.14 8.12
CA ARG A 29 17.59 18.01 7.13
C ARG A 29 17.33 17.47 5.73
N ARG A 30 17.06 18.36 4.75
CA ARG A 30 16.77 18.01 3.35
C ARG A 30 15.59 17.01 3.20
N PRO A 31 14.39 17.33 3.71
CA PRO A 31 13.23 16.41 3.73
C PRO A 31 12.80 15.92 2.34
N LYS A 32 13.13 16.65 1.26
CA LYS A 32 12.85 16.27 -0.12
C LYS A 32 13.65 15.05 -0.60
N ASP A 33 14.72 14.68 0.09
CA ASP A 33 15.57 13.55 -0.30
C ASP A 33 15.08 12.21 0.24
N TYR A 34 14.13 12.25 1.18
CA TYR A 34 13.59 11.08 1.85
C TYR A 34 12.34 10.58 1.14
N VAL A 35 12.17 9.25 1.18
CA VAL A 35 10.94 8.58 0.76
C VAL A 35 10.20 8.13 2.00
N VAL A 36 8.91 8.40 2.06
CA VAL A 36 8.01 7.88 3.09
C VAL A 36 7.26 6.69 2.52
N GLY A 37 7.23 5.61 3.31
CA GLY A 37 6.45 4.42 3.04
C GLY A 37 5.35 4.23 4.07
N LEU A 38 4.24 3.64 3.63
CA LEU A 38 3.19 3.12 4.50
C LEU A 38 3.52 1.70 4.91
N ASN A 39 3.27 1.38 6.18
CA ASN A 39 3.36 0.03 6.70
C ASN A 39 1.95 -0.60 6.70
N SER A 40 1.84 -1.90 6.39
CA SER A 40 0.54 -2.57 6.44
C SER A 40 -0.02 -2.71 7.86
N ARG A 41 0.82 -2.66 8.90
CA ARG A 41 0.38 -2.67 10.30
C ARG A 41 -0.35 -1.38 10.63
N VAL A 42 -1.58 -1.52 11.13
CA VAL A 42 -2.40 -0.39 11.58
C VAL A 42 -2.37 -0.23 13.10
N ASN A 43 -1.81 -1.20 13.82
CA ASN A 43 -1.64 -1.16 15.26
C ASN A 43 -0.20 -1.58 15.64
N GLN A 44 0.38 -0.89 16.62
CA GLN A 44 1.72 -1.18 17.14
C GLN A 44 1.73 -2.35 18.14
N TYR A 45 0.59 -2.63 18.78
CA TYR A 45 0.46 -3.60 19.87
C TYR A 45 -0.31 -4.86 19.48
N SER A 46 -0.90 -4.89 18.29
CA SER A 46 -1.58 -6.07 17.72
C SER A 46 -1.15 -6.28 16.28
N ASP A 47 -1.21 -7.54 15.83
CA ASP A 47 -0.95 -7.92 14.44
C ASP A 47 -2.18 -7.62 13.55
N ASP A 48 -2.64 -6.37 13.56
CA ASP A 48 -3.73 -5.92 12.70
C ASP A 48 -3.15 -5.28 11.44
N HIS A 49 -3.57 -5.78 10.28
CA HIS A 49 -2.98 -5.42 9.00
C HIS A 49 -4.00 -5.08 7.92
N LEU A 50 -3.61 -4.19 7.00
CA LEU A 50 -4.25 -4.06 5.68
C LEU A 50 -3.58 -4.97 4.65
N ILE A 51 -4.30 -5.31 3.58
CA ILE A 51 -3.66 -5.87 2.39
C ILE A 51 -2.97 -4.74 1.63
N MET A 52 -1.67 -4.89 1.41
CA MET A 52 -0.86 -3.95 0.66
C MET A 52 0.03 -4.76 -0.29
N ILE A 53 -0.18 -4.60 -1.60
CA ILE A 53 0.54 -5.35 -2.65
C ILE A 53 0.93 -4.44 -3.83
N ASP A 54 1.98 -4.83 -4.53
CA ASP A 54 2.40 -4.19 -5.78
C ASP A 54 1.80 -4.98 -6.95
N VAL A 55 1.29 -4.24 -7.93
CA VAL A 55 0.60 -4.76 -9.11
C VAL A 55 1.28 -4.16 -10.34
N ASP A 56 1.84 -4.99 -11.21
CA ASP A 56 2.61 -4.57 -12.37
C ASP A 56 1.74 -3.90 -13.43
N ALA A 57 0.54 -4.44 -13.66
CA ALA A 57 -0.41 -3.95 -14.65
C ALA A 57 -1.85 -4.16 -14.18
N VAL A 58 -2.73 -3.23 -14.55
CA VAL A 58 -4.15 -3.30 -14.23
C VAL A 58 -4.95 -3.30 -15.53
N ASP A 59 -5.68 -4.38 -15.74
CA ASP A 59 -6.70 -4.56 -16.77
C ASP A 59 -8.07 -4.81 -16.11
N PRO A 60 -9.18 -4.82 -16.85
CA PRO A 60 -10.51 -5.04 -16.27
C PRO A 60 -10.66 -6.35 -15.49
N ALA A 61 -9.90 -7.41 -15.83
CA ALA A 61 -9.95 -8.68 -15.12
C ALA A 61 -9.21 -8.61 -13.78
N VAL A 62 -8.09 -7.86 -13.72
CA VAL A 62 -7.39 -7.55 -12.46
C VAL A 62 -8.26 -6.69 -11.56
N GLU A 63 -8.90 -5.64 -12.10
CA GLU A 63 -9.83 -4.79 -11.32
C GLU A 63 -10.99 -5.61 -10.74
N SER A 64 -11.64 -6.44 -11.57
CA SER A 64 -12.71 -7.32 -11.13
C SER A 64 -12.26 -8.31 -10.06
N ALA A 65 -11.01 -8.77 -10.11
CA ALA A 65 -10.44 -9.64 -9.08
C ALA A 65 -10.08 -8.92 -7.77
N LEU A 66 -9.76 -7.62 -7.82
CA LEU A 66 -9.47 -6.80 -6.64
C LEU A 66 -10.75 -6.27 -5.98
N LYS A 67 -11.82 -6.05 -6.75
CA LYS A 67 -13.09 -5.49 -6.28
C LYS A 67 -13.70 -6.20 -5.06
N PRO A 68 -13.70 -7.54 -4.94
CA PRO A 68 -14.19 -8.22 -3.74
C PRO A 68 -13.37 -7.92 -2.47
N LEU A 69 -12.10 -7.55 -2.62
CA LEU A 69 -11.26 -7.14 -1.48
C LEU A 69 -11.61 -5.71 -1.03
N GLY A 70 -12.04 -4.87 -1.98
CA GLY A 70 -12.34 -3.45 -1.79
C GLY A 70 -11.09 -2.65 -1.44
N GLY A 71 -10.85 -1.53 -2.11
CA GLY A 71 -9.66 -0.77 -1.80
C GLY A 71 -9.32 0.37 -2.73
N ILE A 72 -8.08 0.81 -2.62
CA ILE A 72 -7.52 1.88 -3.43
C ILE A 72 -6.40 1.32 -4.28
N LEU A 73 -6.42 1.69 -5.56
CA LEU A 73 -5.32 1.49 -6.47
C LEU A 73 -4.59 2.81 -6.71
N LEU A 74 -3.30 2.84 -6.40
CA LEU A 74 -2.40 3.96 -6.59
C LEU A 74 -1.40 3.64 -7.70
N LYS A 75 -1.41 4.33 -8.83
CA LYS A 75 -0.33 4.16 -9.83
C LYS A 75 0.94 4.81 -9.32
N SER A 76 2.10 4.18 -9.45
CA SER A 76 3.41 4.84 -9.23
C SER A 76 4.41 4.41 -10.31
N GLY A 77 5.02 5.38 -11.00
CA GLY A 77 5.88 5.11 -12.15
C GLY A 77 5.23 4.18 -13.18
N ARG A 78 5.79 2.96 -13.32
CA ARG A 78 5.34 1.93 -14.28
C ARG A 78 4.33 0.94 -13.70
N GLY A 79 4.13 0.91 -12.38
CA GLY A 79 3.26 -0.07 -11.71
C GLY A 79 2.15 0.59 -10.90
N PHE A 80 1.49 -0.22 -10.09
CA PHE A 80 0.39 0.15 -9.22
C PHE A 80 0.58 -0.44 -7.82
N HIS A 81 0.04 0.22 -6.81
CA HIS A 81 -0.03 -0.25 -5.44
C HIS A 81 -1.50 -0.41 -5.08
N PHE A 82 -1.87 -1.58 -4.58
CA PHE A 82 -3.21 -1.83 -4.06
C PHE A 82 -3.19 -1.80 -2.53
N ILE A 83 -4.13 -1.05 -1.94
CA ILE A 83 -4.35 -0.95 -0.49
C ILE A 83 -5.79 -1.36 -0.22
N GLY A 84 -6.00 -2.50 0.44
CA GLY A 84 -7.33 -2.97 0.82
C GLY A 84 -7.92 -2.17 1.99
N HIS A 85 -9.24 -2.03 2.04
CA HIS A 85 -9.94 -1.32 3.13
C HIS A 85 -10.14 -2.16 4.39
N LYS A 86 -10.17 -3.49 4.25
CA LYS A 86 -10.43 -4.40 5.36
C LYS A 86 -9.20 -4.58 6.25
N VAL A 87 -9.37 -4.29 7.53
CA VAL A 87 -8.41 -4.68 8.57
C VAL A 87 -8.52 -6.19 8.81
N ILE A 88 -7.39 -6.87 8.71
CA ILE A 88 -7.24 -8.31 8.97
C ILE A 88 -6.55 -8.45 10.32
N CYS A 89 -7.26 -9.04 11.28
CA CYS A 89 -6.74 -9.29 12.61
C CYS A 89 -5.91 -10.59 12.63
N GLY A 90 -4.67 -10.48 13.07
CA GLY A 90 -3.75 -11.60 13.25
C GLY A 90 -2.88 -11.89 12.03
N LEU A 91 -1.58 -12.04 12.31
CA LEU A 91 -0.55 -12.25 11.30
C LEU A 91 -0.78 -13.49 10.43
N GLN A 92 -1.27 -14.59 11.04
CA GLN A 92 -1.56 -15.81 10.29
C GLN A 92 -2.71 -15.63 9.28
N GLN A 93 -3.77 -14.90 9.66
CA GLN A 93 -4.90 -14.65 8.76
C GLN A 93 -4.47 -13.74 7.61
N TRP A 94 -3.65 -12.74 7.91
CA TRP A 94 -3.04 -11.87 6.91
C TRP A 94 -2.15 -12.64 5.92
N HIS A 95 -1.29 -13.54 6.42
CA HIS A 95 -0.49 -14.43 5.57
C HIS A 95 -1.36 -15.33 4.67
N ARG A 96 -2.49 -15.86 5.18
CA ARG A 96 -3.41 -16.67 4.37
C ARG A 96 -4.00 -15.86 3.22
N GLN A 97 -4.38 -14.60 3.46
CA GLN A 97 -4.91 -13.71 2.43
C GLN A 97 -3.86 -13.40 1.35
N LEU A 98 -2.63 -13.06 1.75
CA LEU A 98 -1.53 -12.84 0.79
C LEU A 98 -1.23 -14.10 -0.05
N LYS A 99 -1.23 -15.29 0.57
CA LYS A 99 -1.06 -16.55 -0.15
C LYS A 99 -2.24 -16.87 -1.08
N ALA A 100 -3.47 -16.48 -0.71
CA ALA A 100 -4.64 -16.63 -1.57
C ALA A 100 -4.52 -15.77 -2.83
N ILE A 101 -4.01 -14.54 -2.71
CA ILE A 101 -3.72 -13.65 -3.85
C ILE A 101 -2.71 -14.29 -4.80
N LEU A 102 -1.64 -14.88 -4.29
CA LEU A 102 -0.65 -15.62 -5.10
C LEU A 102 -1.20 -16.86 -5.81
N ARG A 103 -2.33 -17.41 -5.33
CA ARG A 103 -3.01 -18.55 -5.96
C ARG A 103 -4.14 -18.12 -6.89
N HIS A 104 -4.59 -16.89 -6.79
CA HIS A 104 -5.72 -16.39 -7.55
C HIS A 104 -5.41 -16.38 -9.05
N ARG A 105 -6.32 -16.93 -9.87
CA ARG A 105 -6.09 -17.23 -11.30
C ARG A 105 -5.60 -16.03 -12.10
N LYS A 106 -6.15 -14.84 -11.85
CA LYS A 106 -5.78 -13.58 -12.51
C LYS A 106 -4.65 -12.86 -11.79
N LEU A 107 -4.88 -12.42 -10.54
CA LEU A 107 -3.90 -11.66 -9.75
C LEU A 107 -2.49 -12.25 -9.73
N LYS A 108 -2.31 -13.58 -9.63
CA LYS A 108 -0.97 -14.20 -9.55
C LYS A 108 -0.01 -13.87 -10.71
N MET A 109 -0.55 -13.42 -11.85
CA MET A 109 0.21 -13.05 -13.04
C MET A 109 0.56 -11.56 -13.09
N HIS A 110 -0.06 -10.74 -12.24
CA HIS A 110 0.05 -9.28 -12.26
C HIS A 110 0.52 -8.70 -10.93
N VAL A 111 0.65 -9.51 -9.87
CA VAL A 111 1.20 -9.08 -8.58
C VAL A 111 2.68 -9.37 -8.51
N ASP A 112 3.43 -8.45 -7.89
CA ASP A 112 4.83 -8.66 -7.56
C ASP A 112 4.93 -9.74 -6.46
N LYS A 113 5.41 -10.92 -6.88
CA LYS A 113 5.53 -12.08 -6.00
C LYS A 113 6.63 -11.90 -4.97
N ASP A 114 7.69 -11.17 -5.31
CA ASP A 114 8.80 -10.91 -4.41
C ASP A 114 8.39 -9.94 -3.32
N HIS A 115 7.59 -8.92 -3.67
CA HIS A 115 6.99 -8.04 -2.68
C HIS A 115 6.15 -8.84 -1.68
N ILE A 116 5.27 -9.75 -2.13
CA ILE A 116 4.47 -10.59 -1.22
C ILE A 116 5.36 -11.52 -0.38
N ALA A 117 6.35 -12.17 -0.99
CA ALA A 117 7.23 -13.10 -0.29
C ALA A 117 8.05 -12.40 0.82
N ILE A 118 8.63 -11.24 0.49
CA ILE A 118 9.35 -10.39 1.46
C ILE A 118 8.42 -9.91 2.56
N SER A 119 7.18 -9.54 2.23
CA SER A 119 6.19 -9.06 3.20
C SER A 119 5.81 -10.14 4.21
N ILE A 120 5.58 -11.37 3.75
CA ILE A 120 5.34 -12.53 4.62
C ILE A 120 6.56 -12.82 5.50
N LYS A 121 7.78 -12.77 4.94
CA LYS A 121 9.01 -13.01 5.70
C LYS A 121 9.23 -11.97 6.80
N ARG A 122 8.92 -10.70 6.54
CA ARG A 122 9.06 -9.59 7.49
C ARG A 122 7.91 -9.48 8.49
N GLY A 123 6.75 -10.07 8.16
CA GLY A 123 5.52 -9.93 8.95
C GLY A 123 4.87 -8.55 8.83
N TYR A 124 5.09 -7.85 7.71
CA TYR A 124 4.38 -6.63 7.29
C TYR A 124 4.76 -6.28 5.83
N SER A 125 3.87 -5.57 5.12
CA SER A 125 4.16 -4.99 3.79
C SER A 125 4.58 -3.53 3.91
N THR A 126 5.26 -3.01 2.89
CA THR A 126 5.59 -1.59 2.83
C THR A 126 5.37 -1.04 1.43
N LEU A 127 4.53 -0.02 1.32
CA LEU A 127 4.27 0.68 0.07
C LEU A 127 4.91 2.06 0.11
N ARG A 128 5.63 2.43 -0.94
CA ARG A 128 6.18 3.77 -1.07
C ARG A 128 5.11 4.72 -1.57
N VAL A 129 4.96 5.86 -0.91
CA VAL A 129 3.92 6.84 -1.23
C VAL A 129 4.46 8.23 -1.56
N THR A 130 5.77 8.44 -1.45
CA THR A 130 6.45 9.64 -1.94
C THR A 130 7.65 9.30 -2.80
N ALA A 131 8.12 10.29 -3.56
CA ALA A 131 9.36 10.23 -4.32
C ALA A 131 10.39 11.20 -3.75
N SER A 132 11.65 10.99 -4.12
CA SER A 132 12.75 11.94 -3.90
C SER A 132 13.65 12.02 -5.13
N PRO A 133 14.54 13.01 -5.27
CA PRO A 133 15.51 13.05 -6.36
C PRO A 133 16.38 11.78 -6.44
N VAL A 134 16.61 11.12 -5.30
CA VAL A 134 17.36 9.85 -5.20
C VAL A 134 16.49 8.64 -5.57
N LYS A 135 15.17 8.73 -5.37
CA LYS A 135 14.17 7.68 -5.67
C LYS A 135 12.92 8.31 -6.30
N PRO A 136 12.95 8.62 -7.62
CA PRO A 136 12.01 9.58 -8.24
C PRO A 136 10.61 9.04 -8.55
N THR A 137 10.33 7.77 -8.26
CA THR A 137 9.04 7.14 -8.58
C THR A 137 7.92 7.67 -7.70
N ALA A 138 7.20 8.68 -8.17
CA ALA A 138 6.05 9.27 -7.48
C ALA A 138 4.76 8.49 -7.81
N PRO A 139 3.80 8.39 -6.88
CA PRO A 139 2.45 7.97 -7.22
C PRO A 139 1.77 9.05 -8.08
N CYS A 140 1.08 8.65 -9.15
CA CYS A 140 0.55 9.55 -10.18
C CYS A 140 -0.98 9.47 -10.34
N PHE A 141 -1.63 8.40 -9.88
CA PHE A 141 -3.06 8.16 -10.15
C PHE A 141 -3.76 7.48 -8.97
N TYR A 142 -5.04 7.78 -8.80
CA TYR A 142 -5.93 7.26 -7.77
C TYR A 142 -7.19 6.68 -8.44
N LYS A 143 -7.54 5.44 -8.13
CA LYS A 143 -8.85 4.85 -8.42
C LYS A 143 -9.30 4.01 -7.24
N GLU A 144 -10.49 4.30 -6.75
CA GLU A 144 -11.19 3.45 -5.79
C GLU A 144 -11.81 2.28 -6.55
N ILE A 145 -11.63 1.05 -6.03
CA ILE A 145 -12.08 -0.21 -6.65
C ILE A 145 -13.05 -0.93 -5.73
#